data_AF-A0A7S0J8S3-F1
#
_entry.id   AF-A0A7S0J8S3-F1
#
_cell.length_a   1.000
_cell.length_b   1.000
_cell.length_c   1.000
_cell.angle_alpha   90.00
_cell.angle_beta   90.00
_cell.angle_gamma   90.00
#
_symmetry.space_group_name_H-M   'P 1'
#
loop_
_entity.id
_entity.type
_entity.pdbx_description
1 polymer ?
#
loop_
_entity_poly.entity_id
_entity_poly.type
_entity_poly.pdbx_seq_one_letter_code
_entity_poly.pdbx_strand_id
1 'polypeptide(L)'
;AHSLMPRSRVLERGLLRRLSAKENSALPPAEAARAAILGVPLSQRRLFAHAYFSKVWNVMASERLRRYGAAPARHGELVLLRAEGERGRRDHVHVVSEAEAAACSFKATRVVLPLPGANAQYPQDELGAVYRSLLAHDGVDPYEAVLELAATSAQDCDNQVLLLGDYRPLLLRPRRLEWTLLRGARPCRHDTLRT
;
A
#
# COMPACT_ATOMS: atom_id res chain seq x y z
N ALA A 1 -12.80 -27.27 14.86
CA ALA A 1 -12.40 -26.45 13.69
C ALA A 1 -10.89 -26.28 13.58
N HIS A 2 -10.20 -25.61 14.51
CA HIS A 2 -8.75 -25.35 14.40
C HIS A 2 -7.85 -26.61 14.44
N SER A 3 -8.36 -27.73 14.98
CA SER A 3 -7.68 -29.04 15.02
C SER A 3 -7.63 -29.76 13.68
N LEU A 4 -8.54 -29.42 12.76
CA LEU A 4 -8.60 -29.98 11.40
C LEU A 4 -7.71 -29.21 10.41
N MET A 5 -7.24 -28.03 10.79
CA MET A 5 -6.49 -27.14 9.91
C MET A 5 -4.98 -27.47 9.92
N PRO A 6 -4.30 -27.50 8.75
CA PRO A 6 -2.87 -27.79 8.67
C PRO A 6 -2.02 -26.86 9.53
N ARG A 7 -0.96 -27.39 10.14
CA ARG A 7 -0.09 -26.61 11.05
C ARG A 7 0.55 -25.39 10.40
N SER A 8 0.74 -25.40 9.08
CA SER A 8 1.28 -24.30 8.28
C SER A 8 0.39 -23.05 8.23
N ARG A 9 -0.90 -23.16 8.54
CA ARG A 9 -1.86 -22.03 8.55
C ARG A 9 -1.86 -21.31 9.90
N VAL A 10 -0.72 -20.73 10.26
CA VAL A 10 -0.47 -20.17 11.61
C VAL A 10 -1.46 -19.07 11.94
N LEU A 11 -1.73 -18.16 11.00
CA LEU A 11 -2.64 -17.03 11.19
C LEU A 11 -4.08 -17.52 11.40
N GLU A 12 -4.60 -18.31 10.46
CA GLU A 12 -5.99 -18.78 10.46
C GLU A 12 -6.26 -19.67 11.67
N ARG A 13 -5.30 -20.53 12.04
CA ARG A 13 -5.39 -21.31 13.29
C ARG A 13 -5.39 -20.42 14.52
N GLY A 14 -4.56 -19.38 14.53
CA GLY A 14 -4.52 -18.39 15.62
C GLY A 14 -5.86 -17.67 15.78
N LEU A 15 -6.43 -17.19 14.67
CA LEU A 15 -7.75 -16.54 14.63
C LEU A 15 -8.84 -17.48 15.13
N LEU A 16 -8.94 -18.69 14.59
CA LEU A 16 -9.95 -19.67 15.01
C LEU A 16 -9.81 -20.04 16.49
N ARG A 17 -8.58 -20.18 16.99
CA ARG A 17 -8.33 -20.45 18.40
C ARG A 17 -8.87 -19.32 19.27
N ARG A 18 -8.61 -18.05 18.90
CA ARG A 18 -9.10 -16.87 19.63
C ARG A 18 -10.62 -16.75 19.57
N LEU A 19 -11.24 -16.96 18.40
CA LEU A 19 -12.70 -16.96 18.26
C LEU A 19 -13.35 -18.07 19.11
N SER A 20 -12.70 -19.23 19.23
CA SER A 20 -13.20 -20.34 20.06
C SER A 20 -12.89 -20.20 21.57
N ALA A 21 -12.19 -19.15 21.99
CA ALA A 21 -11.87 -18.93 23.40
C ALA A 21 -13.16 -18.63 24.19
N LYS A 22 -13.28 -19.20 25.39
CA LYS A 22 -14.49 -19.04 26.23
C LYS A 22 -14.84 -17.58 26.49
N GLU A 23 -13.83 -16.74 26.74
CA GLU A 23 -13.96 -15.29 26.94
C GLU A 23 -14.64 -14.61 25.75
N ASN A 24 -14.31 -15.01 24.52
CA ASN A 24 -14.87 -14.42 23.30
C ASN A 24 -16.21 -15.06 22.90
N SER A 25 -16.50 -16.29 23.34
CA SER A 25 -17.77 -16.97 23.03
C SER A 25 -18.98 -16.35 23.73
N ALA A 26 -18.76 -15.60 24.80
CA ALA A 26 -19.79 -14.86 25.53
C ALA A 26 -20.05 -13.46 24.95
N LEU A 27 -19.17 -12.96 24.07
CA LEU A 27 -19.30 -11.65 23.45
C LEU A 27 -20.22 -11.70 22.21
N PRO A 28 -20.84 -10.57 21.83
CA PRO A 28 -21.50 -10.44 20.53
C PRO A 28 -20.54 -10.81 19.38
N PRO A 29 -21.02 -11.41 18.28
CA PRO A 29 -20.16 -11.89 17.20
C PRO A 29 -19.19 -10.83 16.64
N ALA A 30 -19.61 -9.58 16.53
CA ALA A 30 -18.79 -8.47 16.05
C ALA A 30 -17.63 -8.15 17.01
N GLU A 31 -17.89 -8.13 18.32
CA GLU A 31 -16.87 -7.87 19.35
C GLU A 31 -15.88 -9.03 19.47
N ALA A 32 -16.37 -10.27 19.40
CA ALA A 32 -15.54 -11.46 19.35
C ALA A 32 -14.61 -11.46 18.13
N ALA A 33 -15.12 -11.06 16.96
CA ALA A 33 -14.34 -10.91 15.74
C ALA A 33 -13.29 -9.79 15.87
N ARG A 34 -13.67 -8.62 16.40
CA ARG A 34 -12.75 -7.51 16.66
C ARG A 34 -11.62 -7.95 17.60
N ALA A 35 -11.93 -8.55 18.73
CA ALA A 35 -10.95 -9.05 19.70
C ALA A 35 -10.00 -10.10 19.08
N ALA A 36 -10.53 -11.02 18.26
CA ALA A 36 -9.73 -12.02 17.58
C ALA A 36 -8.74 -11.39 16.57
N ILE A 37 -9.19 -10.40 15.79
CA ILE A 37 -8.35 -9.66 14.85
C ILE A 37 -7.28 -8.87 15.60
N LEU A 38 -7.63 -8.15 16.66
CA LEU A 38 -6.66 -7.37 17.45
C LEU A 38 -5.59 -8.24 18.11
N GLY A 39 -5.92 -9.49 18.42
CA GLY A 39 -4.96 -10.50 18.88
C GLY A 39 -3.97 -10.99 17.81
N VAL A 40 -4.14 -10.65 16.54
CA VAL A 40 -3.15 -10.88 15.48
C VAL A 40 -1.96 -9.92 15.70
N PRO A 41 -0.71 -10.37 15.56
CA PRO A 41 0.46 -9.50 15.67
C PRO A 41 0.33 -8.23 14.83
N LEU A 42 0.72 -7.09 15.41
CA LEU A 42 0.59 -5.78 14.77
C LEU A 42 1.25 -5.73 13.38
N SER A 43 2.38 -6.42 13.19
CA SER A 43 3.08 -6.50 11.90
C SER A 43 2.21 -7.10 10.79
N GLN A 44 1.42 -8.13 11.08
CA GLN A 44 0.51 -8.76 10.13
C GLN A 44 -0.72 -7.89 9.87
N ARG A 45 -1.24 -7.19 10.89
CA ARG A 45 -2.33 -6.22 10.70
C ARG A 45 -1.91 -5.04 9.84
N ARG A 46 -0.70 -4.52 10.05
CA ARG A 46 -0.07 -3.52 9.17
C ARG A 46 0.04 -4.01 7.73
N LEU A 47 0.40 -5.28 7.52
CA LEU A 47 0.44 -5.87 6.18
C LEU A 47 -0.92 -5.79 5.48
N PHE A 48 -2.03 -6.12 6.16
CA PHE A 48 -3.37 -6.03 5.57
C PHE A 48 -3.74 -4.59 5.19
N ALA A 49 -3.47 -3.63 6.07
CA ALA A 49 -3.73 -2.22 5.78
C ALA A 49 -2.88 -1.73 4.59
N HIS A 50 -1.58 -2.03 4.56
CA HIS A 50 -0.72 -1.66 3.44
C HIS A 50 -1.06 -2.39 2.13
N ALA A 51 -1.62 -3.61 2.20
CA ALA A 51 -2.12 -4.31 1.02
C ALA A 51 -3.33 -3.59 0.42
N TYR A 52 -4.25 -3.11 1.26
CA TYR A 52 -5.37 -2.26 0.83
C TYR A 52 -4.86 -0.94 0.22
N PHE A 53 -3.92 -0.25 0.88
CA PHE A 53 -3.30 0.96 0.33
C PHE A 53 -2.61 0.72 -1.02
N SER A 54 -1.96 -0.44 -1.19
CA SER A 54 -1.36 -0.83 -2.46
C SER A 54 -2.41 -1.10 -3.55
N LYS A 55 -3.57 -1.68 -3.20
CA LYS A 55 -4.71 -1.83 -4.12
C LYS A 55 -5.20 -0.47 -4.58
N VAL A 56 -5.47 0.45 -3.65
CA VAL A 56 -5.94 1.81 -3.98
C VAL A 56 -4.92 2.53 -4.86
N TRP A 57 -3.63 2.45 -4.51
CA TRP A 57 -2.55 3.00 -5.33
C TRP A 57 -2.55 2.42 -6.75
N ASN A 58 -2.71 1.10 -6.91
CA ASN A 58 -2.75 0.47 -8.24
C ASN A 58 -3.93 0.95 -9.08
N VAL A 59 -5.10 1.13 -8.46
CA VAL A 59 -6.29 1.68 -9.13
C VAL A 59 -6.00 3.10 -9.62
N MET A 60 -5.45 3.95 -8.76
CA MET A 60 -5.16 5.34 -9.09
C MET A 60 -4.02 5.50 -10.10
N ALA A 61 -2.98 4.66 -10.00
CA ALA A 61 -1.91 4.59 -11.00
C ALA A 61 -2.44 4.17 -12.37
N SER A 62 -3.33 3.17 -12.41
CA SER A 62 -3.97 2.73 -13.64
C SER A 62 -4.86 3.84 -14.22
N GLU A 63 -5.64 4.52 -13.39
CA GLU A 63 -6.49 5.63 -13.82
C GLU A 63 -5.68 6.80 -14.37
N ARG A 64 -4.56 7.13 -13.72
CA ARG A 64 -3.62 8.16 -14.20
C ARG A 64 -3.05 7.81 -15.57
N LEU A 65 -2.62 6.56 -15.76
CA LEU A 65 -2.09 6.09 -17.04
C LEU A 65 -3.17 6.01 -18.10
N ARG A 66 -4.41 5.65 -17.73
CA ARG A 66 -5.55 5.61 -18.64
C ARG A 66 -5.92 7.00 -19.15
N ARG A 67 -5.92 8.02 -18.28
CA ARG A 67 -6.31 9.40 -18.64
C ARG A 67 -5.24 10.14 -19.43
N TYR A 68 -3.97 10.04 -19.02
CA TYR A 68 -2.92 10.90 -19.57
C TYR A 68 -1.67 10.14 -20.05
N GLY A 69 -1.66 8.80 -20.00
CA GLY A 69 -0.55 7.99 -20.47
C GLY A 69 0.79 8.34 -19.81
N ALA A 70 1.86 8.30 -20.60
CA ALA A 70 3.20 8.70 -20.19
C ALA A 70 3.48 10.20 -20.37
N ALA A 71 2.45 11.05 -20.40
CA ALA A 71 2.61 12.50 -20.48
C ALA A 71 3.40 13.06 -19.27
N PRO A 72 4.11 14.19 -19.44
CA PRO A 72 4.77 14.91 -18.35
C PRO A 72 3.85 15.19 -17.15
N ALA A 73 4.46 15.52 -16.02
CA ALA A 73 3.72 15.85 -14.82
C ALA A 73 2.81 17.07 -15.06
N ARG A 74 1.58 16.99 -14.59
CA ARG A 74 0.54 18.02 -14.76
C ARG A 74 0.45 18.90 -13.53
N HIS A 75 -0.17 20.07 -13.68
CA HIS A 75 -0.47 20.95 -12.56
C HIS A 75 -1.24 20.22 -11.46
N GLY A 76 -0.79 20.36 -10.21
CA GLY A 76 -1.38 19.72 -9.04
C GLY A 76 -0.93 18.27 -8.82
N GLU A 77 -0.15 17.67 -9.72
CA GLU A 77 0.44 16.35 -9.50
C GLU A 77 1.64 16.41 -8.55
N LEU A 78 2.00 15.26 -7.99
CA LEU A 78 3.12 15.14 -7.07
C LEU A 78 4.34 14.59 -7.80
N VAL A 79 5.50 15.21 -7.60
CA VAL A 79 6.78 14.78 -8.17
C VAL A 79 7.86 14.69 -7.10
N LEU A 80 8.83 13.79 -7.32
CA LEU A 80 10.06 13.74 -6.52
C LEU A 80 11.16 14.62 -7.13
N LEU A 81 11.62 15.61 -6.36
CA LEU A 81 12.67 16.53 -6.80
C LEU A 81 14.05 15.85 -6.92
N ARG A 82 14.38 14.89 -6.03
CA ARG A 82 15.69 14.21 -6.03
C ARG A 82 15.83 13.09 -7.07
N ALA A 83 17.07 12.89 -7.51
CA ALA A 83 17.44 11.97 -8.59
C ALA A 83 17.10 10.50 -8.29
N GLU A 84 16.81 9.76 -9.35
CA GLU A 84 16.56 8.32 -9.34
C GLU A 84 17.63 7.57 -8.51
N GLY A 85 17.22 6.72 -7.56
CA GLY A 85 18.11 5.84 -6.80
C GLY A 85 18.23 6.14 -5.30
N GLU A 86 17.76 7.31 -4.84
CA GLU A 86 17.61 7.58 -3.41
C GLU A 86 16.18 7.25 -2.97
N ARG A 87 16.03 6.42 -1.91
CA ARG A 87 14.71 6.09 -1.35
C ARG A 87 14.07 7.40 -0.85
N GLY A 88 12.96 7.76 -1.49
CA GLY A 88 12.23 9.00 -1.24
C GLY A 88 11.97 9.24 0.24
N ARG A 89 12.68 10.20 0.82
CA ARG A 89 12.22 10.85 2.05
C ARG A 89 11.01 11.70 1.66
N ARG A 90 9.97 11.67 2.49
CA ARG A 90 8.76 12.52 2.39
C ARG A 90 9.09 13.99 2.12
N ASP A 91 10.24 14.44 2.61
CA ASP A 91 10.76 15.81 2.53
C ASP A 91 11.07 16.30 1.10
N HIS A 92 10.94 15.48 0.06
CA HIS A 92 11.28 15.83 -1.33
C HIS A 92 10.10 15.77 -2.30
N VAL A 93 8.87 15.72 -1.78
CA VAL A 93 7.66 15.75 -2.60
C VAL A 93 7.26 17.18 -2.89
N HIS A 94 7.08 17.48 -4.17
CA HIS A 94 6.67 18.79 -4.68
C HIS A 94 5.36 18.68 -5.43
N VAL A 95 4.48 19.65 -5.22
CA VAL A 95 3.25 19.81 -6.01
C VAL A 95 3.59 20.65 -7.23
N VAL A 96 3.36 20.09 -8.42
CA VAL A 96 3.69 20.76 -9.68
C VAL A 96 2.82 22.00 -9.86
N SER A 97 3.46 23.16 -10.04
CA SER A 97 2.80 24.42 -10.33
C SER A 97 2.37 24.53 -11.80
N GLU A 98 1.48 25.48 -12.10
CA GLU A 98 0.97 25.68 -13.46
C GLU A 98 2.08 26.05 -14.45
N ALA A 99 3.02 26.90 -14.02
CA ALA A 99 4.18 27.30 -14.81
C ALA A 99 5.10 26.11 -15.13
N GLU A 100 5.34 25.22 -14.16
CA GLU A 100 6.16 24.01 -14.35
C GLU A 100 5.48 22.98 -15.26
N ALA A 101 4.15 22.87 -15.16
CA ALA A 101 3.36 22.02 -16.04
C ALA A 101 3.38 22.54 -17.49
N ALA A 102 3.21 23.86 -17.68
CA ALA A 102 3.29 24.50 -19.00
C ALA A 102 4.69 24.35 -19.62
N ALA A 103 5.73 24.44 -18.80
CA ALA A 103 7.12 24.22 -19.22
C ALA A 103 7.50 22.74 -19.39
N CYS A 104 6.61 21.80 -19.04
CA CYS A 104 6.89 20.36 -19.03
C CYS A 104 8.16 19.99 -18.23
N SER A 105 8.41 20.69 -17.10
CA SER A 105 9.65 20.60 -16.33
C SER A 105 9.94 19.20 -15.79
N PHE A 106 8.90 18.39 -15.54
CA PHE A 106 9.02 17.07 -14.94
C PHE A 106 8.45 15.97 -15.84
N LYS A 107 9.26 14.93 -16.08
CA LYS A 107 8.85 13.74 -16.84
C LYS A 107 7.93 12.85 -16.00
N ALA A 108 7.14 12.00 -16.68
CA ALA A 108 6.29 11.00 -16.03
C ALA A 108 7.03 10.08 -15.04
N THR A 109 8.33 9.84 -15.24
CA THR A 109 9.16 9.03 -14.33
C THR A 109 9.41 9.68 -12.97
N ARG A 110 9.18 10.99 -12.84
CA ARG A 110 9.26 11.72 -11.57
C ARG A 110 7.93 11.80 -10.84
N VAL A 111 6.83 11.47 -11.51
CA VAL A 111 5.49 11.48 -10.91
C VAL A 111 5.40 10.37 -9.86
N VAL A 112 4.90 10.75 -8.69
CA VAL A 112 4.60 9.84 -7.59
C VAL A 112 3.13 9.92 -7.23
N LEU A 113 2.62 8.82 -6.70
CA LEU A 113 1.29 8.79 -6.09
C LEU A 113 1.45 8.40 -4.61
N PRO A 114 0.61 8.99 -3.74
CA PRO A 114 0.69 8.71 -2.31
C PRO A 114 0.16 7.31 -2.00
N LEU A 115 0.74 6.70 -0.98
CA LEU A 115 0.14 5.63 -0.20
C LEU A 115 -0.57 6.29 1.00
N PRO A 116 -1.87 6.01 1.21
CA PRO A 116 -2.64 6.62 2.27
C PRO A 116 -1.99 6.44 3.63
N GLY A 117 -2.03 7.49 4.43
CA GLY A 117 -1.46 7.49 5.77
C GLY A 117 -1.26 8.89 6.31
N ALA A 118 -0.95 8.96 7.60
CA ALA A 118 -0.72 10.23 8.28
C ALA A 118 0.34 11.06 7.55
N ASN A 119 0.06 12.34 7.37
CA ASN A 119 0.90 13.33 6.69
C ASN A 119 1.17 13.05 5.20
N ALA A 120 0.35 12.26 4.53
CA ALA A 120 0.40 12.13 3.07
C ALA A 120 -0.21 13.36 2.38
N GLN A 121 0.50 13.89 1.40
CA GLN A 121 -0.03 14.86 0.44
C GLN A 121 -0.71 14.09 -0.68
N TYR A 122 -1.82 14.62 -1.18
CA TYR A 122 -2.52 14.08 -2.32
C TYR A 122 -2.44 15.06 -3.49
N PRO A 123 -2.52 14.58 -4.73
CA PRO A 123 -2.65 15.46 -5.88
C PRO A 123 -3.79 16.47 -5.67
N GLN A 124 -3.59 17.68 -6.16
CA GLN A 124 -4.55 18.79 -6.09
C GLN A 124 -5.44 18.87 -7.34
N ASP A 125 -5.28 17.90 -8.25
CA ASP A 125 -6.04 17.79 -9.49
C ASP A 125 -7.29 16.89 -9.33
N GLU A 126 -7.98 16.64 -10.45
CA GLU A 126 -9.13 15.74 -10.52
C GLU A 126 -8.78 14.32 -10.07
N LEU A 127 -7.56 13.83 -10.35
CA LEU A 127 -7.13 12.50 -9.92
C LEU A 127 -7.07 12.42 -8.40
N GLY A 128 -6.55 13.47 -7.75
CA GLY A 128 -6.56 13.57 -6.30
C GLY A 128 -7.96 13.60 -5.69
N ALA A 129 -8.91 14.26 -6.35
CA ALA A 129 -10.32 14.23 -5.93
C ALA A 129 -10.90 12.81 -6.00
N VAL A 130 -10.69 12.10 -7.13
CA VAL A 130 -11.11 10.70 -7.30
C VAL A 130 -10.45 9.79 -6.25
N TYR A 131 -9.16 10.02 -5.94
CA TYR A 131 -8.44 9.30 -4.90
C TYR A 131 -9.16 9.43 -3.55
N ARG A 132 -9.45 10.66 -3.12
CA ARG A 132 -10.13 10.93 -1.84
C ARG A 132 -11.55 10.35 -1.83
N SER A 133 -12.29 10.46 -2.93
CA SER A 133 -13.62 9.87 -3.04
C SER A 133 -13.61 8.34 -2.91
N LEU A 134 -12.62 7.66 -3.48
CA LEU A 134 -12.46 6.21 -3.37
C LEU A 134 -12.19 5.79 -1.91
N LEU A 135 -11.30 6.50 -1.22
CA LEU A 135 -11.01 6.22 0.19
C LEU A 135 -12.23 6.47 1.08
N ALA A 136 -12.92 7.59 0.87
CA ALA A 136 -14.13 7.93 1.61
C ALA A 136 -15.27 6.92 1.36
N HIS A 137 -15.40 6.41 0.13
CA HIS A 137 -16.36 5.36 -0.20
C HIS A 137 -16.12 4.08 0.62
N ASP A 138 -14.85 3.71 0.82
CA ASP A 138 -14.43 2.56 1.62
C ASP A 138 -14.38 2.86 3.13
N GLY A 139 -14.80 4.06 3.57
CA GLY A 139 -14.83 4.48 4.98
C GLY A 139 -13.46 4.75 5.58
N VAL A 140 -12.46 5.05 4.75
CA VAL A 140 -11.08 5.32 5.18
C VAL A 140 -10.79 6.81 5.08
N ASP A 141 -10.39 7.42 6.20
CA ASP A 141 -9.89 8.79 6.17
C ASP A 141 -8.48 8.82 5.53
N PRO A 142 -8.25 9.61 4.47
CA PRO A 142 -6.96 9.72 3.80
C PRO A 142 -5.83 10.27 4.68
N TYR A 143 -6.15 11.00 5.74
CA TYR A 143 -5.22 11.71 6.63
C TYR A 143 -5.08 11.02 8.00
N GLU A 144 -6.08 10.25 8.43
CA GLU A 144 -6.10 9.55 9.72
C GLU A 144 -6.11 8.02 9.55
N ALA A 145 -5.07 7.47 8.93
CA ALA A 145 -4.91 6.02 8.86
C ALA A 145 -4.40 5.47 10.20
N VAL A 146 -5.30 4.99 11.04
CA VAL A 146 -4.99 4.42 12.36
C VAL A 146 -5.26 2.92 12.42
N LEU A 147 -4.45 2.21 13.21
CA LEU A 147 -4.72 0.85 13.65
C LEU A 147 -4.88 0.83 15.16
N GLU A 148 -6.00 0.30 15.62
CA GLU A 148 -6.23 0.04 17.03
C GLU A 148 -5.28 -1.04 17.56
N LEU A 149 -4.76 -0.91 18.78
CA LEU A 149 -3.79 -1.83 19.37
C LEU A 149 -4.46 -3.00 20.10
N ALA A 150 -5.42 -2.70 20.97
CA ALA A 150 -6.10 -3.63 21.87
C ALA A 150 -7.59 -3.29 22.00
N ALA A 151 -8.40 -4.28 22.40
CA ALA A 151 -9.85 -4.14 22.52
C ALA A 151 -10.31 -3.34 23.76
N THR A 152 -9.55 -2.34 24.23
CA THR A 152 -9.95 -1.43 25.32
C THR A 152 -10.84 -0.30 24.81
N SER A 153 -11.35 0.54 25.72
CA SER A 153 -12.31 1.60 25.37
C SER A 153 -11.75 2.55 24.31
N ALA A 154 -12.62 3.03 23.42
CA ALA A 154 -12.25 3.88 22.31
C ALA A 154 -11.68 5.25 22.72
N GLN A 155 -11.77 5.63 24.01
CA GLN A 155 -11.26 6.90 24.53
C GLN A 155 -9.75 6.91 24.84
N ASP A 156 -9.08 5.76 24.80
CA ASP A 156 -7.63 5.70 25.05
C ASP A 156 -6.87 6.13 23.79
N CYS A 157 -6.38 7.37 23.76
CA CYS A 157 -5.57 7.88 22.64
C CYS A 157 -4.26 7.07 22.44
N ASP A 158 -3.75 6.44 23.50
CA ASP A 158 -2.58 5.55 23.46
C ASP A 158 -2.87 4.18 22.84
N ASN A 159 -4.13 3.85 22.57
CA ASN A 159 -4.54 2.56 22.02
C ASN A 159 -4.50 2.53 20.48
N GLN A 160 -3.86 3.49 19.82
CA GLN A 160 -3.83 3.59 18.37
C GLN A 160 -2.41 3.78 17.83
N VAL A 161 -2.17 3.21 16.65
CA VAL A 161 -0.93 3.35 15.92
C VAL A 161 -1.21 3.96 14.56
N LEU A 162 -0.57 5.10 14.31
CA LEU A 162 -0.63 5.76 13.02
C LEU A 162 0.13 4.94 11.96
N LEU A 163 -0.55 4.64 10.87
CA LEU A 163 0.07 4.21 9.64
C LEU A 163 0.57 5.44 8.91
N LEU A 164 1.88 5.55 8.83
CA LEU A 164 2.48 6.68 8.16
C LEU A 164 2.36 6.50 6.64
N GLY A 165 1.97 7.58 5.93
CA GLY A 165 1.90 7.57 4.49
C GLY A 165 3.27 7.48 3.82
N ASP A 166 3.30 7.19 2.53
CA ASP A 166 4.55 7.18 1.75
C ASP A 166 4.23 7.58 0.30
N TYR A 167 5.25 7.71 -0.54
CA TYR A 167 5.08 8.08 -1.95
C TYR A 167 5.77 7.05 -2.83
N ARG A 168 5.00 6.49 -3.78
CA ARG A 168 5.50 5.47 -4.69
C ARG A 168 5.57 6.01 -6.12
N PRO A 169 6.72 5.85 -6.82
CA PRO A 169 6.86 6.24 -8.23
C PRO A 169 5.84 5.56 -9.12
N LEU A 170 5.24 6.34 -10.01
CA LEU A 170 4.27 5.84 -11.00
C LEU A 170 4.94 4.88 -12.00
N LEU A 171 6.12 5.25 -12.48
CA LEU A 171 6.90 4.48 -13.46
C LEU A 171 8.29 4.16 -12.91
N LEU A 172 8.72 2.92 -13.12
CA LEU A 172 10.07 2.47 -12.81
C LEU A 172 10.82 2.17 -14.11
N ARG A 173 12.04 2.71 -14.23
CA ARG A 173 12.94 2.45 -15.36
C ARG A 173 14.13 1.61 -14.90
N PRO A 174 14.27 0.36 -15.35
CA PRO A 174 15.48 -0.42 -15.11
C PRO A 174 16.72 0.30 -15.68
N ARG A 175 17.82 0.35 -14.92
CA ARG A 175 19.05 1.04 -15.34
C ARG A 175 19.98 0.20 -16.19
N ARG A 176 19.99 -1.11 -15.94
CA ARG A 176 20.88 -2.09 -16.59
C ARG A 176 20.06 -3.31 -16.96
N LEU A 177 19.29 -3.21 -18.05
CA LEU A 177 18.53 -4.32 -18.59
C LEU A 177 19.32 -4.91 -19.77
N GLU A 178 19.88 -6.09 -19.56
CA GLU A 178 20.56 -6.87 -20.58
C GLU A 178 19.72 -8.12 -20.87
N TRP A 179 19.52 -8.44 -22.14
CA TRP A 179 18.77 -9.62 -22.56
C TRP A 179 19.45 -10.26 -23.76
N THR A 180 19.31 -11.58 -23.89
CA THR A 180 19.78 -12.33 -25.05
C THR A 180 18.70 -13.34 -25.42
N LEU A 181 18.26 -13.35 -26.69
CA LEU A 181 17.28 -14.31 -27.18
C LEU A 181 17.99 -15.60 -27.58
N LEU A 182 17.81 -16.66 -26.79
CA LEU A 182 18.30 -17.99 -27.13
C LEU A 182 17.27 -18.70 -28.02
N ARG A 183 17.63 -19.00 -29.28
CA ARG A 183 16.82 -19.82 -30.19
C ARG A 183 17.31 -21.26 -30.12
N GLY A 184 16.42 -22.22 -29.84
CA GLY A 184 16.74 -23.66 -29.87
C GLY A 184 17.02 -24.32 -28.52
N ALA A 185 16.75 -23.65 -27.39
CA ALA A 185 16.77 -24.32 -26.09
C ALA A 185 15.63 -25.35 -26.03
N ARG A 186 15.95 -26.64 -26.02
CA ARG A 186 15.05 -27.62 -25.39
C ARG A 186 14.94 -27.18 -23.92
N PRO A 187 13.74 -27.11 -23.30
CA PRO A 187 13.66 -26.81 -21.87
C PRO A 187 14.48 -27.89 -21.12
N CYS A 188 15.66 -27.52 -20.63
CA CYS A 188 16.66 -28.50 -20.21
C CYS A 188 16.17 -29.31 -19.02
N ARG A 189 16.40 -30.62 -19.10
CA ARG A 189 16.50 -31.52 -17.94
C ARG A 189 17.47 -30.88 -16.92
N HIS A 190 17.11 -30.94 -15.65
CA HIS A 190 17.97 -30.51 -14.55
C HIS A 190 19.33 -31.22 -14.63
N ASP A 191 20.35 -30.50 -15.08
CA ASP A 191 21.73 -30.92 -14.89
C ASP A 191 22.07 -30.74 -13.42
N THR A 192 22.09 -31.86 -12.69
CA THR A 192 22.75 -31.94 -11.38
C THR A 192 24.23 -31.70 -11.60
N LEU A 193 24.71 -30.51 -11.24
CA LEU A 193 26.14 -30.26 -11.08
C LEU A 193 26.66 -31.14 -9.93
N ARG A 194 27.17 -32.33 -10.29
CA ARG A 194 28.17 -33.07 -9.53
C ARG A 194 29.54 -32.66 -10.07
N THR A 195 30.31 -31.96 -9.27
CA THR A 195 31.57 -32.42 -8.62
C THR A 195 32.19 -31.24 -7.90
#